data_AF-A0A7M3E2E9-F1
#
_entry.id   AF-A0A7M3E2E9-F1
#
_cell.length_a   1.000
_cell.length_b   1.000
_cell.length_c   1.000
_cell.angle_alpha   90.00
_cell.angle_beta   90.00
_cell.angle_gamma   90.00
#
_symmetry.space_group_name_H-M   'P 1'
#
loop_
_entity.id
_entity.type
_entity.pdbx_description
1 polymer ?
#
loop_
_entity_poly.entity_id
_entity_poly.type
_entity_poly.pdbx_seq_one_letter_code
_entity_poly.pdbx_strand_id
1 'polypeptide(L)'
;MRAIKVVDYDPSWPRLFAEISTEISILLGDRLLSIDHIGSTSVPGLAAKPKIDLDAVMISDEFLPTAIEVVRAADFVFHGDTGEQRWAFTRDHQAYGFRLYLCGPDNRGHRERILFRDYLRVHPERAKAYAELKRRLAAEAGGDWDFYTAGKTTFVSETLRLADLRTWSAQPHSAPD
;
A
#
# COMPACT_ATOMS: atom_id res chain seq x y z
N MET A 1 7.23 -15.95 -18.14
CA MET A 1 6.96 -14.92 -17.11
C MET A 1 5.59 -14.30 -17.39
N ARG A 2 4.80 -14.02 -16.36
CA ARG A 2 3.45 -13.45 -16.51
C ARG A 2 3.57 -11.94 -16.77
N ALA A 3 2.93 -11.42 -17.81
CA ALA A 3 3.02 -10.00 -18.18
C ALA A 3 2.51 -9.09 -17.06
N ILE A 4 3.17 -7.95 -16.86
CA ILE A 4 2.77 -6.93 -15.89
C ILE A 4 1.60 -6.16 -16.48
N LYS A 5 0.37 -6.44 -16.02
CA LYS A 5 -0.84 -5.79 -16.52
C LYS A 5 -1.24 -4.62 -15.63
N VAL A 6 -1.15 -3.41 -16.17
CA VAL A 6 -1.72 -2.20 -15.57
C VAL A 6 -3.06 -1.92 -16.25
N VAL A 7 -4.13 -1.87 -15.47
CA VAL A 7 -5.49 -1.62 -15.94
C VAL A 7 -5.98 -0.25 -15.47
N ASP A 8 -7.03 0.25 -16.11
CA ASP A 8 -7.74 1.43 -15.63
C ASP A 8 -8.30 1.21 -14.23
N TYR A 9 -8.60 2.30 -13.53
CA TYR A 9 -9.17 2.23 -12.19
C TYR A 9 -10.50 1.49 -12.22
N ASP A 10 -10.63 0.48 -11.35
CA ASP A 10 -11.86 -0.26 -11.19
C ASP A 10 -12.61 0.28 -9.95
N PRO A 11 -13.85 0.78 -10.12
CA PRO A 11 -14.65 1.32 -9.02
C PRO A 11 -15.06 0.26 -7.98
N SER A 12 -14.82 -1.03 -8.23
CA SER A 12 -15.03 -2.09 -7.25
C SER A 12 -13.91 -2.21 -6.23
N TRP A 13 -12.71 -1.65 -6.47
CA TRP A 13 -11.57 -1.78 -5.55
C TRP A 13 -11.84 -1.31 -4.10
N PRO A 14 -12.56 -0.20 -3.85
CA PRO A 14 -12.93 0.19 -2.48
C PRO A 14 -13.82 -0.85 -1.80
N ARG A 15 -14.75 -1.48 -2.53
CA ARG A 15 -15.60 -2.56 -1.99
C ARG A 15 -14.77 -3.80 -1.69
N LEU A 16 -13.88 -4.21 -2.59
CA LEU A 16 -12.98 -5.35 -2.37
C LEU A 16 -12.07 -5.10 -1.16
N PHE A 17 -11.59 -3.87 -0.96
CA PHE A 17 -10.87 -3.49 0.25
C PHE A 17 -11.74 -3.61 1.50
N ALA A 18 -12.98 -3.11 1.48
CA ALA A 18 -13.88 -3.20 2.62
C ALA A 18 -14.16 -4.66 3.03
N GLU A 19 -14.29 -5.56 2.06
CA GLU A 19 -14.49 -7.00 2.29
C GLU A 19 -13.26 -7.63 2.97
N ILE A 20 -12.06 -7.43 2.44
CA ILE A 20 -10.85 -7.99 3.06
C ILE A 20 -10.54 -7.33 4.40
N SER A 21 -10.80 -6.03 4.55
CA SER A 21 -10.62 -5.30 5.81
C SER A 21 -11.52 -5.90 6.90
N THR A 22 -12.79 -6.21 6.56
CA THR A 22 -13.71 -6.89 7.48
C THR A 22 -13.18 -8.26 7.91
N GLU A 23 -12.68 -9.07 6.96
CA GLU A 23 -12.11 -10.38 7.25
C GLU A 23 -10.90 -10.28 8.19
N ILE A 24 -9.96 -9.39 7.90
CA ILE A 24 -8.76 -9.18 8.73
C ILE A 24 -9.13 -8.62 10.10
N SER A 25 -10.14 -7.76 10.18
CA SER A 25 -10.67 -7.24 11.46
C SER A 25 -11.23 -8.36 12.33
N ILE A 26 -11.97 -9.31 11.76
CA ILE A 26 -12.49 -10.48 12.49
C ILE A 26 -11.33 -11.39 12.95
N LEU A 27 -10.34 -11.62 12.09
CA LEU A 27 -9.21 -12.51 12.40
C LEU A 27 -8.31 -11.96 13.52
N LEU A 28 -8.02 -10.66 13.51
CA LEU A 28 -7.04 -10.05 14.42
C LEU A 28 -7.69 -9.34 15.62
N GLY A 29 -8.98 -9.03 15.54
CA GLY A 29 -9.79 -8.54 16.65
C GLY A 29 -9.27 -7.26 17.29
N ASP A 30 -9.22 -7.25 18.62
CA ASP A 30 -8.83 -6.14 19.48
C ASP A 30 -7.32 -5.80 19.44
N ARG A 31 -6.53 -6.56 18.70
CA ARG A 31 -5.08 -6.33 18.53
C ARG A 31 -4.79 -5.27 17.47
N LEU A 32 -5.79 -4.87 16.68
CA LEU A 32 -5.64 -3.92 15.58
C LEU A 32 -5.79 -2.47 16.06
N LEU A 33 -4.84 -1.64 15.65
CA LEU A 33 -4.96 -0.20 15.70
C LEU A 33 -5.73 0.34 14.49
N SER A 34 -5.36 -0.10 13.29
CA SER A 34 -6.03 0.28 12.04
C SER A 34 -5.86 -0.78 10.96
N ILE A 35 -6.73 -0.70 9.94
CA ILE A 35 -6.53 -1.36 8.65
C ILE A 35 -6.67 -0.30 7.57
N ASP A 36 -5.64 -0.13 6.77
CA ASP A 36 -5.55 0.96 5.80
C ASP A 36 -5.43 0.44 4.37
N HIS A 37 -6.30 0.94 3.49
CA HIS A 37 -6.16 0.72 2.05
C HIS A 37 -4.97 1.54 1.55
N ILE A 38 -3.94 0.87 1.06
CA ILE A 38 -2.71 1.49 0.57
C ILE A 38 -2.48 1.13 -0.91
N GLY A 39 -1.37 1.60 -1.45
CA GLY A 39 -0.99 1.30 -2.84
C GLY A 39 -1.88 2.01 -3.85
N SER A 40 -1.69 1.68 -5.13
CA SER A 40 -2.36 2.42 -6.21
C SER A 40 -3.87 2.21 -6.27
N THR A 41 -4.38 1.06 -5.84
CA THR A 41 -5.81 0.76 -5.88
C THR A 41 -6.62 1.57 -4.86
N SER A 42 -5.96 2.18 -3.88
CA SER A 42 -6.55 3.08 -2.90
C SER A 42 -6.76 4.53 -3.40
N VAL A 43 -6.26 4.86 -4.59
CA VAL A 43 -6.37 6.21 -5.19
C VAL A 43 -7.42 6.18 -6.29
N PRO A 44 -8.60 6.82 -6.11
CA PRO A 44 -9.65 6.87 -7.13
C PRO A 44 -9.12 7.41 -8.47
N GLY A 45 -9.48 6.72 -9.56
CA GLY A 45 -9.05 7.09 -10.93
C GLY A 45 -7.63 6.69 -11.31
N LEU A 46 -6.82 6.15 -10.39
CA LEU A 46 -5.44 5.76 -10.67
C LEU A 46 -5.33 4.36 -11.28
N ALA A 47 -4.84 4.27 -12.51
CA ALA A 47 -4.55 3.00 -13.18
C ALA A 47 -3.54 2.16 -12.37
N ALA A 48 -3.78 0.85 -12.20
CA ALA A 48 -2.97 0.02 -11.30
C ALA A 48 -2.90 -1.45 -11.76
N LYS A 49 -2.00 -2.22 -11.12
CA LYS A 49 -2.15 -3.67 -11.10
C LYS A 49 -3.39 -4.00 -10.24
N PRO A 50 -4.26 -4.96 -10.63
CA PRO A 50 -5.43 -5.34 -9.82
C PRO A 50 -4.99 -6.13 -8.57
N LYS A 51 -4.32 -5.45 -7.64
CA LYS A 51 -3.86 -5.97 -6.35
C LYS A 51 -4.26 -4.95 -5.29
N ILE A 52 -5.13 -5.37 -4.37
CA ILE A 52 -5.56 -4.57 -3.23
C ILE A 52 -4.48 -4.71 -2.17
N ASP A 53 -3.71 -3.64 -1.97
CA ASP A 53 -2.68 -3.59 -0.93
C ASP A 53 -3.32 -3.02 0.35
N LEU A 54 -3.06 -3.63 1.50
CA LEU A 54 -3.54 -3.15 2.79
C LEU A 54 -2.45 -3.31 3.86
N ASP A 55 -2.33 -2.32 4.73
CA ASP A 55 -1.57 -2.43 5.98
C ASP A 55 -2.58 -2.72 7.10
N ALA A 56 -2.31 -3.74 7.91
CA ALA A 56 -2.97 -3.94 9.19
C ALA A 56 -1.96 -3.59 10.29
N VAL A 57 -2.25 -2.52 11.00
CA VAL A 57 -1.38 -1.92 12.02
C VAL A 57 -1.80 -2.48 13.37
N MET A 58 -0.85 -3.10 14.07
CA MET A 58 -1.08 -3.63 15.42
C MET A 58 -1.05 -2.51 16.46
N ILE A 59 -1.78 -2.66 17.56
CA ILE A 59 -1.74 -1.71 18.69
C ILE A 59 -0.37 -1.68 19.37
N SER A 60 0.39 -2.76 19.26
CA SER A 60 1.72 -2.93 19.85
C SER A 60 2.50 -3.98 19.07
N ASP A 61 3.82 -3.80 18.98
CA ASP A 61 4.70 -4.76 18.30
C ASP A 61 4.65 -6.16 18.94
N GLU A 62 4.29 -6.25 20.22
CA GLU A 62 4.18 -7.51 20.95
C GLU A 62 3.14 -8.48 20.37
N PHE A 63 2.14 -7.95 19.66
CA PHE A 63 1.09 -8.76 19.04
C PHE A 63 1.49 -9.31 17.67
N LEU A 64 2.57 -8.81 17.06
CA LEU A 64 2.98 -9.20 15.71
C LEU A 64 3.26 -10.70 15.58
N PRO A 65 4.01 -11.37 16.49
CA PRO A 65 4.24 -12.81 16.38
C PRO A 65 2.93 -13.61 16.35
N THR A 66 1.98 -13.25 17.21
CA THR A 66 0.67 -13.93 17.26
C THR A 66 -0.16 -13.63 16.01
N ALA A 67 -0.21 -12.37 15.58
CA ALA A 67 -0.95 -11.96 14.39
C ALA A 67 -0.43 -12.63 13.11
N ILE A 68 0.89 -12.77 12.98
CA ILE A 68 1.53 -13.51 11.88
C ILE A 68 1.01 -14.95 11.87
N GLU A 69 1.06 -15.67 12.98
CA GLU A 69 0.61 -17.07 13.02
C GLU A 69 -0.90 -17.22 12.75
N VAL A 70 -1.73 -16.29 13.23
CA VAL A 70 -3.17 -16.27 12.92
C VAL A 70 -3.41 -16.10 11.41
N VAL A 71 -2.74 -15.14 10.76
CA VAL A 71 -2.90 -14.92 9.31
C VAL A 71 -2.30 -16.06 8.50
N ARG A 72 -1.20 -16.67 8.95
CA ARG A 72 -0.58 -17.85 8.33
C ARG A 72 -1.49 -19.08 8.35
N ALA A 73 -2.33 -19.21 9.38
CA ALA A 73 -3.31 -20.27 9.48
C ALA A 73 -4.55 -20.05 8.59
N ALA A 74 -4.74 -18.83 8.08
CA ALA A 74 -5.75 -18.49 7.08
C ALA A 74 -5.24 -18.77 5.65
N ASP A 75 -6.09 -18.52 4.65
CA ASP A 75 -5.78 -18.74 3.23
C ASP A 75 -4.85 -17.64 2.63
N PHE A 76 -3.69 -17.44 3.24
CA PHE A 76 -2.67 -16.48 2.79
C PHE A 76 -1.31 -17.15 2.61
N VAL A 77 -0.63 -16.78 1.52
CA VAL A 77 0.78 -17.11 1.33
C VAL A 77 1.64 -16.12 2.09
N PHE A 78 2.45 -16.62 3.02
CA PHE A 78 3.38 -15.82 3.82
C PHE A 78 4.73 -15.65 3.11
N HIS A 79 5.24 -14.40 3.10
CA HIS A 79 6.49 -14.03 2.42
C HIS A 79 7.61 -13.59 3.37
N GLY A 80 7.40 -13.67 4.69
CA GLY A 80 8.37 -13.21 5.67
C GLY A 80 8.37 -11.68 5.87
N ASP A 81 9.39 -11.21 6.58
CA ASP A 81 9.66 -9.78 6.78
C ASP A 81 10.24 -9.19 5.49
N THR A 82 9.60 -8.12 5.01
CA THR A 82 10.02 -7.35 3.83
C THR A 82 10.82 -6.11 4.20
N GLY A 83 11.38 -6.09 5.42
CA GLY A 83 12.18 -5.03 5.99
C GLY A 83 11.35 -4.08 6.86
N GLU A 84 12.01 -3.56 7.90
CA GLU A 84 11.41 -2.66 8.90
C GLU A 84 10.28 -3.29 9.70
N GLN A 85 10.37 -4.58 10.06
CA GLN A 85 9.30 -5.25 10.81
C GLN A 85 7.96 -5.14 10.05
N ARG A 86 7.97 -5.57 8.80
CA ARG A 86 6.81 -5.52 7.91
C ARG A 86 6.62 -6.86 7.21
N TRP A 87 5.71 -7.64 7.76
CA TRP A 87 5.45 -9.01 7.32
C TRP A 87 4.43 -9.05 6.21
N ALA A 88 4.79 -9.65 5.08
CA ALA A 88 3.97 -9.63 3.89
C ALA A 88 3.22 -10.96 3.66
N PHE A 89 1.98 -10.83 3.22
CA PHE A 89 1.08 -11.91 2.89
C PHE A 89 0.42 -11.64 1.53
N THR A 90 0.10 -12.69 0.79
CA THR A 90 -0.71 -12.55 -0.42
C THR A 90 -1.78 -13.61 -0.52
N ARG A 91 -2.94 -13.19 -1.01
CA ARG A 91 -3.98 -14.09 -1.53
C ARG A 91 -4.30 -13.68 -2.97
N ASP A 92 -4.45 -14.65 -3.86
CA ASP A 92 -4.73 -14.38 -5.28
C ASP A 92 -6.12 -14.92 -5.64
N HIS A 93 -6.86 -14.13 -6.42
CA HIS A 93 -8.10 -14.51 -7.07
C HIS A 93 -7.89 -14.50 -8.60
N GLN A 94 -8.86 -14.98 -9.36
CA GLN A 94 -8.72 -15.06 -10.82
C GLN A 94 -8.50 -13.68 -11.48
N ALA A 95 -9.19 -12.64 -11.02
CA ALA A 95 -9.17 -11.30 -11.63
C ALA A 95 -8.34 -10.26 -10.87
N TYR A 96 -8.10 -10.48 -9.58
CA TYR A 96 -7.37 -9.56 -8.70
C TYR A 96 -6.65 -10.36 -7.59
N GLY A 97 -5.92 -9.69 -6.70
CA GLY A 97 -5.46 -10.32 -5.47
C GLY A 97 -5.37 -9.34 -4.31
N PHE A 98 -5.04 -9.86 -3.13
CA PHE A 98 -4.76 -9.11 -1.92
C PHE A 98 -3.29 -9.18 -1.55
N ARG A 99 -2.72 -8.07 -1.11
CA ARG A 99 -1.42 -8.02 -0.44
C ARG A 99 -1.59 -7.36 0.91
N LEU A 100 -1.46 -8.15 1.96
CA LEU A 100 -1.55 -7.69 3.32
C LEU A 100 -0.14 -7.51 3.88
N TYR A 101 0.07 -6.42 4.59
CA TYR A 101 1.24 -6.20 5.44
C TYR A 101 0.79 -6.10 6.89
N LEU A 102 1.45 -6.84 7.78
CA LEU A 102 1.35 -6.62 9.22
C LEU A 102 2.53 -5.75 9.66
N CYS A 103 2.27 -4.78 10.53
CA CYS A 103 3.31 -3.94 11.12
C CYS A 103 2.84 -3.29 12.43
N GLY A 104 3.77 -2.73 13.20
CA GLY A 104 3.47 -1.99 14.42
C GLY A 104 3.04 -0.53 14.19
N PRO A 105 2.64 0.16 15.26
CA PRO A 105 2.05 1.51 15.21
C PRO A 105 3.02 2.57 14.64
N ASP A 106 4.32 2.39 14.80
CA ASP A 106 5.34 3.35 14.38
C ASP A 106 6.08 2.96 13.09
N ASN A 107 5.51 2.03 12.31
CA ASN A 107 6.15 1.55 11.10
C ASN A 107 6.33 2.69 10.07
N ARG A 108 7.60 2.99 9.73
CA ARG A 108 7.95 4.03 8.75
C ARG A 108 7.32 3.75 7.38
N GLY A 109 7.46 2.53 6.88
CA GLY A 109 6.89 2.13 5.60
C GLY A 109 5.36 2.30 5.52
N HIS A 110 4.64 2.05 6.61
CA HIS A 110 3.20 2.33 6.70
C HIS A 110 2.93 3.84 6.55
N ARG A 111 3.59 4.68 7.35
CA ARG A 111 3.44 6.14 7.30
C ARG A 111 3.73 6.71 5.92
N GLU A 112 4.80 6.25 5.28
CA GLU A 112 5.15 6.67 3.92
C GLU A 112 4.08 6.27 2.89
N ARG A 113 3.50 5.06 2.99
CA ARG A 113 2.42 4.64 2.08
C ARG A 113 1.15 5.43 2.25
N ILE A 114 0.78 5.75 3.50
CA ILE A 114 -0.36 6.63 3.80
C ILE A 114 -0.11 8.02 3.20
N LEU A 115 1.05 8.60 3.48
CA LEU A 115 1.43 9.92 2.97
C LEU A 115 1.41 9.95 1.43
N PHE A 116 1.98 8.94 0.78
CA PHE A 116 1.99 8.82 -0.67
C PHE A 116 0.57 8.70 -1.25
N ARG A 117 -0.28 7.83 -0.67
CA ARG A 117 -1.69 7.67 -1.07
C ARG A 117 -2.43 8.99 -0.98
N ASP A 118 -2.39 9.63 0.18
CA ASP A 118 -3.20 10.81 0.45
C ASP A 118 -2.72 12.00 -0.36
N TYR A 119 -1.41 12.11 -0.60
CA TYR A 119 -0.87 13.08 -1.53
C TYR A 119 -1.41 12.87 -2.95
N LEU A 120 -1.40 11.64 -3.47
CA LEU A 120 -1.91 11.38 -4.83
C LEU A 120 -3.42 11.64 -4.96
N ARG A 121 -4.21 11.40 -3.90
CA ARG A 121 -5.66 11.65 -3.90
C ARG A 121 -6.01 13.13 -4.10
N VAL A 122 -5.17 14.04 -3.64
CA VAL A 122 -5.41 15.50 -3.75
C VAL A 122 -4.56 16.18 -4.83
N HIS A 123 -3.75 15.41 -5.57
CA HIS A 123 -2.91 15.91 -6.68
C HIS A 123 -3.14 15.09 -7.96
N PRO A 124 -4.25 15.35 -8.69
CA PRO A 124 -4.62 14.56 -9.86
C PRO A 124 -3.54 14.53 -10.95
N GLU A 125 -2.81 15.64 -11.16
CA GLU A 125 -1.70 15.67 -12.12
C GLU A 125 -0.54 14.74 -11.73
N ARG A 126 -0.20 14.65 -10.44
CA ARG A 126 0.82 13.71 -9.96
C ARG A 126 0.32 12.26 -10.07
N ALA A 127 -0.95 12.01 -9.78
CA ALA A 127 -1.56 10.70 -9.97
C ALA A 127 -1.55 10.26 -11.46
N LYS A 128 -1.86 11.18 -12.37
CA LYS A 128 -1.79 10.95 -13.82
C LYS A 128 -0.35 10.63 -14.27
N ALA A 129 0.63 11.43 -13.86
CA ALA A 129 2.04 11.16 -14.15
C ALA A 129 2.50 9.78 -13.63
N TYR A 130 1.99 9.37 -12.45
CA TYR A 130 2.28 8.05 -11.90
C TYR A 130 1.64 6.92 -12.70
N ALA A 131 0.41 7.11 -13.21
CA ALA A 131 -0.24 6.15 -14.10
C ALA A 131 0.55 5.97 -15.41
N GLU A 132 0.97 7.07 -16.03
CA GLU A 132 1.75 7.06 -17.28
C GLU A 132 3.11 6.37 -17.08
N LEU A 133 3.81 6.66 -15.99
CA LEU A 133 5.04 5.96 -15.62
C LEU A 133 4.81 4.46 -15.48
N LYS A 134 3.76 4.04 -14.76
CA LYS A 134 3.44 2.61 -14.57
C LYS A 134 3.15 1.91 -15.89
N ARG A 135 2.42 2.53 -16.82
CA ARG A 135 2.13 1.91 -18.12
C ARG A 135 3.38 1.75 -18.96
N ARG A 136 4.23 2.77 -18.99
CA ARG A 136 5.51 2.74 -19.70
C ARG A 136 6.43 1.65 -19.16
N LEU A 137 6.65 1.61 -17.84
CA LEU A 137 7.47 0.58 -17.19
C LEU A 137 6.91 -0.83 -17.43
N ALA A 138 5.59 -0.99 -17.40
CA ALA A 138 4.96 -2.29 -17.65
C ALA A 138 5.17 -2.77 -19.10
N ALA A 139 5.19 -1.85 -20.07
CA ALA A 139 5.48 -2.17 -21.47
C ALA A 139 6.98 -2.49 -21.68
N GLU A 140 7.87 -1.77 -21.00
CA GLU A 140 9.33 -1.94 -21.11
C GLU A 140 9.86 -3.17 -20.36
N ALA A 141 9.18 -3.61 -19.30
CA ALA A 141 9.66 -4.65 -18.39
C ALA A 141 9.87 -6.02 -19.05
N GLY A 142 9.15 -6.36 -20.12
CA GLY A 142 9.23 -7.71 -20.72
C GLY A 142 8.88 -8.86 -19.76
N GLY A 143 8.20 -8.57 -18.65
CA GLY A 143 7.92 -9.53 -17.57
C GLY A 143 8.91 -9.50 -16.40
N ASP A 144 9.90 -8.62 -16.42
CA ASP A 144 10.82 -8.34 -15.31
C ASP A 144 10.14 -7.48 -14.24
N TRP A 145 9.79 -8.13 -13.13
CA TRP A 145 9.12 -7.49 -12.00
C TRP A 145 10.04 -6.58 -11.19
N ASP A 146 11.35 -6.84 -11.20
CA ASP A 146 12.33 -6.06 -10.46
C ASP A 146 12.57 -4.74 -11.19
N PHE A 147 12.74 -4.80 -12.51
CA PHE A 147 12.79 -3.60 -13.36
C PHE A 147 11.56 -2.70 -13.15
N TYR A 148 10.36 -3.29 -13.22
CA TYR A 148 9.12 -2.54 -13.04
C TYR A 148 8.98 -1.91 -11.65
N THR A 149 9.44 -2.60 -10.61
CA THR A 149 9.34 -2.12 -9.22
C THR A 149 10.39 -1.03 -8.98
N ALA A 150 11.64 -1.26 -9.37
CA ALA A 150 12.74 -0.32 -9.22
C ALA A 150 12.54 0.96 -10.03
N GLY A 151 11.96 0.87 -11.23
CA GLY A 151 11.70 2.03 -12.09
C GLY A 151 10.75 3.08 -11.49
N LYS A 152 10.05 2.75 -10.40
CA LYS A 152 9.14 3.68 -9.70
C LYS A 152 9.80 4.40 -8.54
N THR A 153 10.95 3.92 -8.06
CA THR A 153 11.57 4.36 -6.80
C THR A 153 11.77 5.87 -6.77
N THR A 154 12.38 6.45 -7.81
CA THR A 154 12.61 7.91 -7.89
C THR A 154 11.31 8.70 -7.79
N PHE A 155 10.27 8.29 -8.53
CA PHE A 155 8.98 8.98 -8.52
C PHE A 155 8.32 8.92 -7.14
N VAL A 156 8.39 7.76 -6.47
CA VAL A 156 7.84 7.57 -5.13
C VAL A 156 8.57 8.49 -4.14
N SER A 157 9.90 8.44 -4.11
CA SER A 157 10.72 9.26 -3.20
C SER A 157 10.51 10.76 -3.40
N GLU A 158 10.41 11.23 -4.64
CA GLU A 158 10.09 12.64 -4.94
C GLU A 158 8.70 13.03 -4.46
N THR A 159 7.70 12.15 -4.65
CA THR A 159 6.32 12.42 -4.22
C THR A 159 6.24 12.50 -2.71
N LEU A 160 6.94 11.61 -2.00
CA LEU A 160 7.04 11.66 -0.54
C LEU A 160 7.67 12.98 -0.06
N ARG A 161 8.76 13.44 -0.70
CA ARG A 161 9.39 14.73 -0.40
C ARG A 161 8.40 15.90 -0.59
N LEU A 162 7.65 15.91 -1.68
CA LEU A 162 6.64 16.95 -1.95
C LEU A 162 5.52 16.92 -0.91
N ALA A 163 5.09 15.74 -0.49
CA ALA A 163 4.07 15.56 0.52
C ALA A 163 4.54 16.07 1.90
N ASP A 164 5.78 15.73 2.27
CA ASP A 164 6.38 16.10 3.55
C ASP A 164 6.53 17.63 3.71
N LEU A 165 7.02 18.31 2.66
CA LEU A 165 7.14 19.78 2.62
C LEU A 165 5.79 20.48 2.82
N ARG A 166 4.68 19.86 2.39
CA ARG A 166 3.34 20.43 2.59
C ARG A 166 2.85 20.29 4.01
N THR A 167 3.07 19.13 4.64
CA THR A 167 2.77 18.95 6.08
C THR A 167 3.50 19.98 6.92
N TRP A 168 4.74 20.32 6.57
CA TRP A 168 5.49 21.40 7.22
C TRP A 168 4.87 22.79 6.99
N SER A 169 4.46 23.11 5.75
CA SER A 169 3.83 24.41 5.43
C SER A 169 2.40 24.58 5.98
N ALA A 170 1.75 23.49 6.37
CA ALA A 170 0.39 23.50 6.92
C ALA A 170 0.34 23.57 8.45
N GLN A 171 1.49 23.53 9.14
CA GLN A 171 1.56 23.79 10.58
C GLN A 171 1.61 25.30 10.83
N PRO A 172 0.73 25.87 11.70
CA PRO A 172 0.86 27.25 12.10
C PRO A 172 2.19 27.42 12.83
N HIS A 173 3.09 28.24 12.27
CA HIS A 173 4.26 28.71 12.97
C HIS A 173 3.80 29.49 14.20
N SER A 174 3.88 28.86 15.37
CA SER A 174 3.92 29.60 16.63
C SER A 174 5.30 30.24 16.68
N ALA A 175 5.39 31.52 16.33
CA ALA A 175 6.59 32.30 16.57
C ALA A 175 6.81 32.37 18.09
N PRO A 176 8.04 32.18 18.59
CA PRO A 176 8.34 32.48 19.98
C PRO A 176 8.37 34.01 20.14
N ASP A 177 7.62 34.51 21.12
CA ASP A 177 7.76 35.88 21.67
C ASP A 177 9.12 36.06 22.37
#